data_AF-A0A1Z4BQ91-F1
#
_entry.id   AF-A0A1Z4BQ91-F1
#
_cell.length_a   1.000
_cell.length_b   1.000
_cell.length_c   1.000
_cell.angle_alpha   90.00
_cell.angle_beta   90.00
_cell.angle_gamma   90.00
#
_symmetry.space_group_name_H-M   'P 1'
#
loop_
_entity.id
_entity.type
_entity.pdbx_description
1 polymer ?
#
loop_
_entity_poly.entity_id
_entity_poly.type
_entity_poly.pdbx_seq_one_letter_code
_entity_poly.pdbx_strand_id
1 'polypeptide(L)'
;MYTIKTTDFFTDKGINKALYDKTLVQTIADVWSENQKILAIYNTHYKIEFSFTKNNILRYVMIEEITPQEQKQPFQCEFIDDIDIFKKSLNDIKTLFKRTTTDNNITIDKVLIHFEDEKVDSLYYFPYSASTTNTEIRTTDAPL
;
A
#
# COMPACT_ATOMS: atom_id res chain seq x y z
N MET A 1 -9.68 0.78 -18.01
CA MET A 1 -9.31 1.51 -16.78
C MET A 1 -9.08 0.49 -15.70
N TYR A 2 -7.92 0.53 -15.04
CA TYR A 2 -7.62 -0.27 -13.87
C TYR A 2 -8.03 0.51 -12.62
N THR A 3 -8.59 -0.18 -11.64
CA THR A 3 -8.98 0.42 -10.37
C THR A 3 -8.32 -0.38 -9.27
N ILE A 4 -7.67 0.31 -8.35
CA ILE A 4 -7.15 -0.23 -7.09
C ILE A 4 -7.97 0.40 -5.97
N LYS A 5 -8.52 -0.42 -5.08
CA LYS A 5 -9.19 0.04 -3.88
C LYS A 5 -8.34 -0.21 -2.66
N THR A 6 -8.47 0.60 -1.62
CA THR A 6 -7.85 0.29 -0.31
C THR A 6 -8.21 -1.12 0.14
N THR A 7 -9.47 -1.53 0.03
CA THR A 7 -9.91 -2.88 0.43
C THR A 7 -9.20 -4.00 -0.32
N ASP A 8 -8.81 -3.81 -1.58
CA ASP A 8 -8.15 -4.85 -2.38
C ASP A 8 -6.87 -5.36 -1.70
N PHE A 9 -6.14 -4.47 -1.01
CA PHE A 9 -4.91 -4.80 -0.28
C PHE A 9 -5.13 -5.74 0.91
N PHE A 10 -6.32 -5.70 1.51
CA PHE A 10 -6.67 -6.48 2.70
C PHE A 10 -7.50 -7.73 2.39
N THR A 11 -7.55 -8.15 1.12
CA THR A 11 -8.19 -9.40 0.70
C THR A 11 -7.19 -10.38 0.11
N ASP A 12 -7.54 -11.67 0.13
CA ASP A 12 -6.75 -12.72 -0.52
C ASP A 12 -6.63 -12.54 -2.05
N LYS A 13 -7.54 -11.77 -2.65
CA LYS A 13 -7.54 -11.51 -4.10
C LYS A 13 -6.43 -10.52 -4.50
N GLY A 14 -6.09 -9.58 -3.62
CA GLY A 14 -5.18 -8.48 -3.95
C GLY A 14 -5.72 -7.58 -5.07
N ILE A 15 -4.82 -6.83 -5.69
CA ILE A 15 -5.15 -5.98 -6.84
C ILE A 15 -5.25 -6.79 -8.14
N ASN A 16 -5.73 -6.16 -9.20
CA ASN A 16 -5.78 -6.75 -10.54
C ASN A 16 -4.39 -7.26 -10.98
N LYS A 17 -4.28 -8.57 -11.25
CA LYS A 17 -3.03 -9.24 -11.63
C LYS A 17 -2.39 -8.71 -12.91
N ALA A 18 -3.14 -8.04 -13.78
CA ALA A 18 -2.56 -7.36 -14.95
C ALA A 18 -1.50 -6.33 -14.51
N LEU A 19 -1.73 -5.63 -13.39
CA LEU A 19 -0.82 -4.62 -12.84
C LEU A 19 0.47 -5.21 -12.25
N TYR A 20 0.64 -6.54 -12.26
CA TYR A 20 1.88 -7.19 -11.87
C TYR A 20 2.86 -7.25 -13.05
N ASP A 21 2.39 -7.00 -14.27
CA ASP A 21 3.22 -6.94 -15.46
C ASP A 21 3.84 -5.55 -15.60
N LYS A 22 5.17 -5.50 -15.53
CA LYS A 22 5.92 -4.25 -15.65
C LYS A 22 5.73 -3.57 -17.00
N THR A 23 5.66 -4.32 -18.09
CA THR A 23 5.51 -3.75 -19.44
C THR A 23 4.15 -3.06 -19.56
N LEU A 24 3.09 -3.65 -19.02
CA LEU A 24 1.79 -2.98 -18.92
C LEU A 24 1.89 -1.70 -18.07
N VAL A 25 2.44 -1.79 -16.86
CA VAL A 25 2.55 -0.61 -15.97
C VAL A 25 3.37 0.50 -16.62
N GLN A 26 4.41 0.16 -17.39
CA GLN A 26 5.19 1.12 -18.19
C GLN A 26 4.35 1.88 -19.21
N THR A 27 3.36 1.24 -19.84
CA THR A 27 2.50 1.91 -20.84
C THR A 27 1.54 2.93 -20.24
N ILE A 28 1.29 2.85 -18.92
CA ILE A 28 0.27 3.65 -18.23
C ILE A 28 0.86 4.59 -17.16
N ALA A 29 2.17 4.52 -16.91
CA ALA A 29 2.87 5.35 -15.94
C ALA A 29 3.15 6.76 -16.47
N ASP A 30 3.03 7.76 -15.60
CA ASP A 30 3.39 9.15 -15.90
C ASP A 30 4.89 9.38 -15.82
N VAL A 31 5.55 8.68 -14.89
CA VAL A 31 6.99 8.80 -14.64
C VAL A 31 7.58 7.41 -14.42
N TRP A 32 8.77 7.17 -14.96
CA TRP A 32 9.57 6.01 -14.60
C TRP A 32 11.02 6.39 -14.32
N SER A 33 11.64 5.64 -13.41
CA SER A 33 13.09 5.66 -13.18
C SER A 33 13.70 4.36 -13.66
N GLU A 34 14.44 4.40 -14.76
CA GLU A 34 15.07 3.20 -15.33
C GLU A 34 16.05 2.54 -14.36
N ASN A 35 16.71 3.34 -13.51
CA ASN A 35 17.70 2.85 -12.55
C ASN A 35 17.03 2.25 -11.31
N GLN A 36 15.99 2.89 -10.79
CA GLN A 36 15.31 2.45 -9.57
C GLN A 36 14.22 1.41 -9.83
N LYS A 37 13.83 1.20 -11.11
CA LYS A 37 12.74 0.31 -11.52
C LYS A 37 11.42 0.66 -10.82
N ILE A 38 11.23 1.96 -10.62
CA ILE A 38 10.05 2.56 -10.02
C ILE A 38 9.23 3.21 -11.14
N LEU A 39 7.93 2.98 -11.11
CA LEU A 39 6.95 3.58 -12.00
C LEU A 39 5.87 4.24 -11.17
N ALA A 40 5.56 5.49 -11.46
CA ALA A 40 4.57 6.27 -10.73
C ALA A 40 3.43 6.70 -11.66
N ILE A 41 2.22 6.58 -11.14
CA ILE A 41 0.99 7.11 -11.73
C ILE A 41 0.46 8.14 -10.74
N TYR A 42 0.18 9.35 -11.21
CA TYR A 42 -0.36 10.43 -10.40
C TYR A 42 -1.84 10.58 -10.71
N ASN A 43 -2.67 10.30 -9.72
CA ASN A 43 -4.08 10.64 -9.73
C ASN A 43 -4.30 12.03 -9.14
N THR A 44 -5.56 12.47 -9.06
CA THR A 44 -5.87 13.80 -8.49
C THR A 44 -5.47 13.91 -7.03
N HIS A 45 -5.59 12.84 -6.24
CA HIS A 45 -5.35 12.89 -4.79
C HIS A 45 -4.23 11.96 -4.34
N TYR A 46 -3.79 11.05 -5.20
CA TYR A 46 -2.90 9.96 -4.80
C TYR A 46 -1.79 9.76 -5.82
N LYS A 47 -0.61 9.39 -5.32
CA LYS A 47 0.44 8.76 -6.12
C LYS A 47 0.34 7.25 -5.95
N ILE A 48 0.34 6.52 -7.06
CA ILE A 48 0.48 5.07 -7.09
C ILE A 48 1.88 4.74 -7.60
N GLU A 49 2.70 4.16 -6.74
CA GLU A 49 4.06 3.75 -7.07
C GLU A 49 4.16 2.23 -7.19
N PHE A 50 4.68 1.75 -8.31
CA PHE A 50 5.03 0.34 -8.52
C PHE A 50 6.54 0.18 -8.51
N SER A 51 7.03 -0.70 -7.64
CA SER A 51 8.45 -1.06 -7.59
C SER A 51 8.66 -2.48 -8.12
N PHE A 52 9.61 -2.65 -9.02
CA PHE A 52 9.95 -3.94 -9.61
C PHE A 52 11.38 -4.36 -9.27
N THR A 53 11.57 -5.66 -9.07
CA THR A 53 12.91 -6.25 -8.95
C THR A 53 13.65 -6.23 -10.30
N LYS A 54 14.94 -6.60 -10.29
CA LYS A 54 15.75 -6.75 -11.52
C LYS A 54 15.14 -7.75 -12.52
N ASN A 55 14.41 -8.75 -12.03
CA ASN A 55 13.76 -9.77 -12.85
C ASN A 55 12.32 -9.38 -13.23
N ASN A 56 11.97 -8.09 -13.15
CA ASN A 56 10.64 -7.54 -13.44
C ASN A 56 9.50 -8.13 -12.59
N ILE A 57 9.81 -8.72 -11.43
CA ILE A 57 8.80 -9.16 -10.46
C ILE A 57 8.35 -7.95 -9.64
N LEU A 58 7.04 -7.74 -9.53
CA LEU A 58 6.45 -6.70 -8.68
C LEU A 58 6.87 -6.91 -7.21
N ARG A 59 7.59 -5.94 -6.65
CA ARG A 59 8.10 -5.96 -5.27
C ARG A 59 7.07 -5.39 -4.30
N TYR A 60 6.56 -4.20 -4.59
CA TYR A 60 5.51 -3.55 -3.83
C TYR A 60 4.71 -2.60 -4.71
N VAL A 61 3.49 -2.29 -4.25
CA VAL A 61 2.72 -1.12 -4.68
C VAL A 61 2.62 -0.19 -3.48
N MET A 62 2.95 1.08 -3.66
CA MET A 62 2.80 2.10 -2.62
C MET A 62 1.77 3.15 -3.03
N ILE A 63 0.96 3.58 -2.07
CA ILE A 63 0.01 4.67 -2.20
C ILE A 63 0.33 5.73 -1.15
N GLU A 64 0.38 6.98 -1.55
CA GLU A 64 0.45 8.14 -0.66
C GLU A 64 -0.48 9.25 -1.16
N GLU A 65 -0.97 10.09 -0.25
CA GLU A 65 -1.67 11.31 -0.62
C GLU A 65 -0.70 12.32 -1.23
N ILE A 66 -1.16 13.04 -2.24
CA ILE A 66 -0.41 14.14 -2.85
C ILE A 66 -1.24 15.41 -2.90
N THR A 67 -0.55 16.55 -2.99
CA THR A 67 -1.21 17.81 -3.32
C THR A 67 -1.92 17.68 -4.66
N PRO A 68 -3.23 18.02 -4.75
CA PRO A 68 -3.96 17.88 -5.97
C PRO A 68 -3.35 18.64 -7.14
N GLN A 69 -3.23 17.95 -8.28
CA GLN A 69 -2.74 18.53 -9.52
C GLN A 69 -3.87 18.64 -10.54
N GLU A 70 -3.80 19.64 -11.42
CA GLU A 70 -4.75 19.77 -12.53
C GLU A 70 -4.70 18.52 -13.42
N GLN A 71 -5.86 17.93 -13.66
CA GLN A 71 -6.00 16.74 -14.49
C GLN A 71 -5.67 17.08 -15.95
N LYS A 72 -4.62 16.48 -16.49
CA LYS A 72 -4.26 16.65 -17.91
C LYS A 72 -4.95 15.63 -18.82
N GLN A 73 -5.25 14.42 -18.33
CA GLN A 73 -5.84 13.31 -19.10
C GLN A 73 -6.63 12.35 -18.17
N PRO A 74 -7.59 11.57 -18.71
CA PRO A 74 -8.27 10.54 -17.93
C PRO A 74 -7.30 9.46 -17.45
N PHE A 75 -7.42 9.04 -16.18
CA PHE A 75 -6.53 8.05 -15.59
C PHE A 75 -6.75 6.66 -16.19
N GLN A 76 -5.65 6.02 -16.61
CA GLN A 76 -5.69 4.62 -17.04
C GLN A 76 -5.67 3.66 -15.85
N CYS A 77 -5.15 4.11 -14.70
CA CYS A 77 -5.19 3.45 -13.40
C CYS A 77 -5.59 4.47 -12.33
N GLU A 78 -6.57 4.14 -11.49
CA GLU A 78 -7.04 5.00 -10.40
C GLU A 78 -7.00 4.26 -9.07
N PHE A 79 -6.60 4.98 -8.02
CA PHE A 79 -6.75 4.55 -6.63
C PHE A 79 -8.00 5.15 -6.00
N ILE A 80 -8.78 4.31 -5.31
CA ILE A 80 -9.97 4.69 -4.56
C ILE A 80 -9.77 4.32 -3.09
N ASP A 81 -9.74 5.32 -2.23
CA ASP A 81 -9.75 5.10 -0.78
C ASP A 81 -11.16 4.80 -0.26
N ASP A 82 -11.61 3.55 -0.47
CA ASP A 82 -12.99 3.13 -0.20
C ASP A 82 -13.31 2.87 1.28
N ILE A 83 -12.32 2.98 2.18
CA ILE A 83 -12.51 2.87 3.64
C ILE A 83 -11.99 4.10 4.41
N ASP A 84 -11.67 5.18 3.69
CA ASP A 84 -11.11 6.41 4.24
C ASP A 84 -9.88 6.14 5.13
N ILE A 85 -8.96 5.28 4.69
CA ILE A 85 -7.79 4.90 5.47
C ILE A 85 -6.84 6.08 5.70
N PHE A 86 -6.70 6.99 4.73
CA PHE A 86 -5.82 8.17 4.87
C PHE A 86 -6.38 9.22 5.84
N LYS A 87 -7.68 9.15 6.16
CA LYS A 87 -8.32 10.02 7.17
C LYS A 87 -8.22 9.47 8.59
N LYS A 88 -7.69 8.26 8.78
CA LYS A 88 -7.62 7.58 10.08
C LYS A 88 -6.33 7.94 10.82
N SER A 89 -6.44 8.10 12.12
CA SER A 89 -5.28 8.19 13.01
C SER A 89 -4.65 6.80 13.24
N LEU A 90 -3.43 6.79 13.77
CA LEU A 90 -2.80 5.57 14.29
C LEU A 90 -3.71 4.80 15.24
N ASN A 91 -4.45 5.48 16.11
CA ASN A 91 -5.34 4.84 17.06
C ASN A 91 -6.58 4.23 16.39
N ASP A 92 -7.13 4.89 15.36
CA ASP A 92 -8.23 4.35 14.57
C ASP A 92 -7.81 3.07 13.84
N ILE A 93 -6.61 3.04 13.24
CA ILE A 93 -6.07 1.85 12.57
C ILE A 93 -5.80 0.72 13.56
N LYS A 94 -5.20 1.00 14.72
CA LYS A 94 -5.00 0.03 15.79
C LYS A 94 -6.32 -0.63 16.20
N THR A 95 -7.37 0.18 16.36
CA THR A 95 -8.70 -0.28 16.72
C THR A 95 -9.33 -1.11 15.60
N LEU A 96 -9.30 -0.60 14.36
CA LEU A 96 -9.91 -1.24 13.18
C LEU A 96 -9.33 -2.64 12.93
N PHE A 97 -8.00 -2.79 13.03
CA PHE A 97 -7.32 -4.05 12.73
C PHE A 97 -6.94 -4.87 13.97
N LYS A 98 -7.34 -4.42 15.17
CA LYS A 98 -7.01 -5.06 16.45
C LYS A 98 -5.50 -5.32 16.56
N ARG A 99 -4.73 -4.25 16.41
CA ARG A 99 -3.26 -4.25 16.47
C ARG A 99 -2.78 -3.37 17.61
N THR A 100 -1.70 -3.79 18.25
CA THR A 100 -0.94 -3.00 19.21
C THR A 100 0.45 -2.78 18.62
N THR A 101 0.92 -1.52 18.64
CA THR A 101 2.28 -1.17 18.22
C THR A 101 2.70 0.14 18.88
N THR A 102 3.99 0.31 19.14
CA THR A 102 4.60 1.60 19.45
C THR A 102 5.35 2.18 18.26
N ASP A 103 5.43 1.43 17.15
CA ASP A 103 6.14 1.83 15.95
C ASP A 103 5.26 2.70 15.05
N ASN A 104 5.92 3.48 14.19
CA ASN A 104 5.28 4.24 13.11
C ASN A 104 4.81 3.35 11.95
N ASN A 105 4.75 2.04 12.14
CA ASN A 105 4.35 1.08 11.14
C ASN A 105 3.38 0.05 11.73
N ILE A 106 2.33 -0.27 10.98
CA ILE A 106 1.45 -1.41 11.26
C ILE A 106 1.47 -2.34 10.07
N THR A 107 1.93 -3.57 10.27
CA THR A 107 1.86 -4.63 9.26
C THR A 107 0.64 -5.52 9.48
N ILE A 108 -0.16 -5.69 8.44
CA ILE A 108 -1.35 -6.55 8.38
C ILE A 108 -1.22 -7.42 7.13
N ASP A 109 -0.83 -8.68 7.32
CA ASP A 109 -0.57 -9.63 6.24
C ASP A 109 0.38 -9.07 5.18
N LYS A 110 -0.11 -8.76 3.97
CA LYS A 110 0.66 -8.20 2.85
C LYS A 110 0.73 -6.68 2.86
N VAL A 111 0.12 -6.02 3.84
CA VAL A 111 0.03 -4.56 3.90
C VAL A 111 0.91 -4.02 5.01
N LEU A 112 1.67 -2.97 4.73
CA LEU A 112 2.28 -2.10 5.74
C LEU A 112 1.65 -0.72 5.63
N ILE A 113 1.18 -0.20 6.76
CA ILE A 113 0.66 1.15 6.90
C ILE A 113 1.73 1.95 7.63
N HIS A 114 2.29 2.96 6.97
CA HIS A 114 3.28 3.88 7.54
C HIS A 114 2.60 5.14 8.07
N PHE A 115 3.11 5.65 9.19
CA PHE A 115 2.56 6.82 9.86
C PHE A 115 3.62 7.91 10.05
N GLU A 116 3.20 9.15 9.82
CA GLU A 116 3.92 10.37 10.19
C GLU A 116 2.97 11.25 11.01
N ASP A 117 3.44 11.77 12.15
CA ASP A 117 2.62 12.58 13.08
C ASP A 117 1.24 11.96 13.41
N GLU A 118 1.23 10.65 13.69
CA GLU A 118 0.05 9.82 13.99
C GLU A 118 -1.00 9.72 12.87
N LYS A 119 -0.69 10.19 11.66
CA LYS A 119 -1.56 10.09 10.47
C LYS A 119 -0.97 9.07 9.49
N VAL A 120 -1.83 8.44 8.70
CA VAL A 120 -1.38 7.55 7.63
C VAL A 120 -0.68 8.40 6.57
N ASP A 121 0.61 8.18 6.41
CA ASP A 121 1.43 8.82 5.38
C ASP A 121 1.35 8.00 4.08
N SER A 122 1.62 6.70 4.18
CA SER A 122 1.70 5.82 3.02
C SER A 122 1.26 4.39 3.33
N LEU A 123 0.73 3.74 2.30
CA LEU A 123 0.36 2.32 2.30
C LEU A 123 1.28 1.57 1.37
N TYR A 124 1.77 0.41 1.81
CA TYR A 124 2.56 -0.50 1.00
C TYR A 124 1.87 -1.85 0.92
N TYR A 125 1.66 -2.34 -0.29
CA TYR A 125 1.18 -3.69 -0.58
C TYR A 125 2.30 -4.56 -1.14
N PHE A 126 2.59 -5.67 -0.48
CA PHE A 126 3.64 -6.63 -0.83
C PHE A 126 3.01 -7.94 -1.33
N PRO A 127 2.81 -8.12 -2.65
CA PRO A 127 2.08 -9.28 -3.17
C PRO A 127 2.73 -10.64 -2.87
N TYR A 128 4.03 -10.64 -2.57
CA TYR A 128 4.84 -11.84 -2.33
C TYR A 128 5.52 -11.86 -0.95
N SER A 129 5.13 -11.00 0.00
CA SER A 129 5.67 -11.11 1.36
C SER A 129 5.22 -12.42 2.01
N ALA A 130 6.12 -13.08 2.74
CA ALA A 130 5.74 -14.17 3.62
C ALA A 130 4.87 -13.58 4.74
N SER A 131 3.65 -14.09 4.91
CA SER A 131 2.74 -13.71 5.99
C SER A 131 3.41 -13.96 7.33
N THR A 132 3.84 -12.91 8.02
CA THR A 132 4.32 -12.99 9.40
C THR A 132 3.11 -13.13 10.32
N THR A 133 2.78 -14.36 10.71
CA THR A 133 1.90 -14.60 11.85
C THR A 133 2.61 -14.13 13.11
N ASN A 134 2.21 -13.00 13.67
CA ASN A 134 2.68 -12.58 14.99
C ASN A 134 2.18 -13.59 16.03
N THR A 135 3.11 -14.36 16.59
CA THR A 135 2.88 -15.23 17.74
C THR A 135 2.39 -14.36 18.89
N GLU A 136 1.17 -14.62 19.38
CA GLU A 136 0.72 -14.09 20.66
C GLU A 136 1.72 -14.49 21.74
N ILE A 137 2.36 -13.51 22.38
CA ILE A 137 3.12 -13.75 23.60
C ILE A 137 2.08 -14.10 24.68
N ARG A 138 1.87 -15.40 24.90
CA ARG A 138 1.22 -15.87 26.13
C ARG A 138 2.14 -15.50 27.29
N THR A 139 1.74 -14.49 28.07
CA THR A 139 2.26 -14.29 29.41
C THR A 139 1.94 -15.53 30.23
N THR A 140 2.94 -16.35 30.51
CA THR A 140 2.82 -17.42 31.50
C THR A 140 2.79 -16.78 32.88
N ASP A 141 1.70 -17.01 33.59
CA ASP A 141 1.54 -16.67 35.00
C ASP A 141 2.77 -17.11 35.83
N ALA A 142 3.25 -16.21 36.66
CA ALA A 142 4.27 -16.50 37.66
C ALA A 142 3.66 -17.39 38.77
N PRO A 143 4.38 -18.41 39.27
CA PRO A 143 4.02 -19.02 40.54
C PRO A 143 4.60 -18.20 41.70
N LEU A 144 3.80 -18.12 42.77
CA LEU A 144 4.08 -17.64 44.12
C LEU A 144 5.34 -18.26 44.73
#